data_AF-A0A970ESX1-F1
#
_entry.id   AF-A0A970ESX1-F1
#
_cell.length_a   1.000
_cell.length_b   1.000
_cell.length_c   1.000
_cell.angle_alpha   90.00
_cell.angle_beta   90.00
_cell.angle_gamma   90.00
#
_symmetry.space_group_name_H-M   'P 1'
#
loop_
_entity.id
_entity.type
_entity.pdbx_description
1 polymer ?
#
loop_
_entity_poly.entity_id
_entity_poly.type
_entity_poly.pdbx_seq_one_letter_code
_entity_poly.pdbx_strand_id
1 'polypeptide(L)'
;MRYTGVVARGIITPIFKYGDDVIEGITESLMAAAENENIKFNDGDIVGVTEALVARTQGNYATCEQIAEDVRSKFGGEDMGIVFPILSRNRFSILLKAISMATKKLYVQLSYPYDEVGNPLVKEESFEESGVNPYTDSFTEEEFRKIFDKESTIHCYTGIDYIEYYKNINSNIEIIFSNDPTYILKYTKNVLNCDIHTRMRTQRLIKKAGAKISYRLDEIMASPVGDSGYNPQYGLLGSNMATEDKVKLFPKDTQEFVDALAAKLRARTGKNIEVLIYGDGGFKDPVSGIWEFADPVVAPAYTSGLVGTPNELKIKYFADNEFASLSGEDLTKAMKEQIKQKERNLVGNMKSQGTTPRNITDLVGSLCDLVSGSGDRGTPVVLIQNYFKNYASE
;
A
#
# COMPACT_ATOMS: atom_id res chain seq x y z
N MET A 1 -31.08 -0.76 -23.17
CA MET A 1 -31.06 -1.43 -21.86
C MET A 1 -29.67 -1.97 -21.63
N ARG A 2 -28.97 -1.54 -20.58
CA ARG A 2 -27.67 -2.08 -20.18
C ARG A 2 -27.91 -3.22 -19.19
N TYR A 3 -27.25 -4.35 -19.39
CA TYR A 3 -27.41 -5.54 -18.56
C TYR A 3 -26.24 -5.80 -17.61
N THR A 4 -25.15 -5.03 -17.71
CA THR A 4 -23.95 -5.16 -16.89
C THR A 4 -23.55 -3.84 -16.23
N GLY A 5 -23.03 -3.92 -15.02
CA GLY A 5 -22.54 -2.77 -14.24
C GLY A 5 -21.06 -2.47 -14.52
N VAL A 6 -20.32 -2.22 -13.44
CA VAL A 6 -18.86 -2.10 -13.48
C VAL A 6 -18.25 -3.44 -13.89
N VAL A 7 -17.28 -3.40 -14.81
CA VAL A 7 -16.54 -4.58 -15.27
C VAL A 7 -15.06 -4.30 -15.13
N ALA A 8 -14.30 -5.20 -14.51
CA ALA A 8 -12.86 -5.13 -14.42
C ALA A 8 -12.24 -6.34 -15.12
N ARG A 9 -11.20 -6.13 -15.93
CA ARG A 9 -10.49 -7.17 -16.67
C ARG A 9 -8.99 -7.03 -16.45
N GLY A 10 -8.34 -8.09 -16.01
CA GLY A 10 -6.88 -8.19 -16.05
C GLY A 10 -6.42 -8.39 -17.49
N ILE A 11 -5.51 -7.53 -17.94
CA ILE A 11 -4.95 -7.56 -19.29
C ILE A 11 -3.62 -8.27 -19.23
N ILE A 12 -3.51 -9.39 -19.96
CA ILE A 12 -2.27 -10.14 -20.06
C ILE A 12 -1.28 -9.33 -20.90
N THR A 13 -0.08 -9.10 -20.37
CA THR A 13 0.97 -8.36 -21.07
C THR A 13 2.23 -9.22 -21.25
N PRO A 14 3.13 -8.84 -22.17
CA PRO A 14 4.50 -9.35 -22.17
C PRO A 14 5.21 -9.08 -20.84
N ILE A 15 6.30 -9.81 -20.59
CA ILE A 15 7.19 -9.52 -19.45
C ILE A 15 8.09 -8.35 -19.83
N PHE A 16 7.84 -7.20 -19.19
CA PHE A 16 8.66 -6.00 -19.36
C PHE A 16 9.94 -6.05 -18.51
N LYS A 17 11.01 -5.46 -19.05
CA LYS A 17 12.33 -5.31 -18.46
C LYS A 17 12.76 -3.85 -18.50
N TYR A 18 13.89 -3.59 -17.85
CA TYR A 18 14.54 -2.28 -17.89
C TYR A 18 14.79 -1.83 -19.33
N GLY A 19 14.39 -0.61 -19.65
CA GLY A 19 14.58 0.02 -20.97
C GLY A 19 13.48 -0.27 -21.99
N ASP A 20 12.50 -1.13 -21.69
CA ASP A 20 11.36 -1.36 -22.58
C ASP A 20 10.43 -0.14 -22.63
N ASP A 21 9.86 0.14 -23.80
CA ASP A 21 8.78 1.12 -23.94
C ASP A 21 7.47 0.51 -23.40
N VAL A 22 7.32 0.63 -22.09
CA VAL A 22 6.17 0.11 -21.36
C VAL A 22 4.86 0.80 -21.77
N ILE A 23 4.89 2.06 -22.22
CA ILE A 23 3.68 2.78 -22.65
C ILE A 23 3.17 2.18 -23.95
N GLU A 24 4.05 1.97 -24.94
CA GLU A 24 3.67 1.31 -26.18
C GLU A 24 3.20 -0.12 -25.90
N GLY A 25 3.94 -0.91 -25.13
CA GLY A 25 3.56 -2.30 -24.88
C GLY A 25 2.24 -2.46 -24.12
N ILE A 26 1.93 -1.59 -23.16
CA ILE A 26 0.61 -1.57 -22.50
C ILE A 26 -0.48 -1.20 -23.50
N THR A 27 -0.23 -0.18 -24.32
CA THR A 27 -1.17 0.28 -25.35
C THR A 27 -1.47 -0.83 -26.35
N GLU A 28 -0.45 -1.52 -26.86
CA GLU A 28 -0.59 -2.64 -27.79
C GLU A 28 -1.35 -3.80 -27.15
N SER A 29 -1.03 -4.15 -25.90
CA SER A 29 -1.73 -5.21 -25.17
C SER A 29 -3.23 -4.91 -25.00
N LEU A 30 -3.57 -3.65 -24.69
CA LEU A 30 -4.96 -3.19 -24.60
C LEU A 30 -5.67 -3.22 -25.96
N MET A 31 -5.01 -2.80 -27.04
CA MET A 31 -5.60 -2.84 -28.38
C MET A 31 -5.82 -4.27 -28.85
N ALA A 32 -4.84 -5.16 -28.62
CA ALA A 32 -4.94 -6.57 -28.94
C ALA A 32 -6.09 -7.24 -28.17
N ALA A 33 -6.20 -6.99 -26.86
CA ALA A 33 -7.32 -7.49 -26.05
C ALA A 33 -8.66 -6.95 -26.58
N ALA A 34 -8.71 -5.67 -26.93
CA ALA A 34 -9.94 -5.07 -27.48
C ALA A 34 -10.38 -5.66 -28.80
N GLU A 35 -9.44 -5.93 -29.72
CA GLU A 35 -9.72 -6.57 -31.00
C GLU A 35 -10.16 -8.03 -30.84
N ASN A 36 -9.40 -8.82 -30.06
CA ASN A 36 -9.63 -10.26 -29.93
C ASN A 36 -10.81 -10.61 -29.03
N GLU A 37 -11.13 -9.78 -28.04
CA GLU A 37 -12.23 -10.00 -27.10
C GLU A 37 -13.43 -9.06 -27.34
N ASN A 38 -13.41 -8.32 -28.46
CA ASN A 38 -14.48 -7.39 -28.88
C ASN A 38 -14.84 -6.36 -27.78
N ILE A 39 -13.82 -5.80 -27.14
CA ILE A 39 -13.97 -4.77 -26.10
C ILE A 39 -14.03 -3.40 -26.78
N LYS A 40 -15.05 -2.61 -26.46
CA LYS A 40 -15.18 -1.23 -26.93
C LYS A 40 -14.78 -0.26 -25.84
N PHE A 41 -13.78 0.57 -26.13
CA PHE A 41 -13.38 1.67 -25.25
C PHE A 41 -14.42 2.79 -25.23
N ASN A 42 -14.59 3.40 -24.07
CA ASN A 42 -15.49 4.52 -23.84
C ASN A 42 -14.77 5.64 -23.08
N ASP A 43 -15.29 6.86 -23.19
CA ASP A 43 -14.87 7.95 -22.32
C ASP A 43 -15.18 7.59 -20.85
N GLY A 44 -14.21 7.82 -19.97
CA GLY A 44 -14.28 7.49 -18.54
C GLY A 44 -14.01 6.02 -18.20
N ASP A 45 -13.61 5.18 -19.18
CA ASP A 45 -12.95 3.91 -18.84
C ASP A 45 -11.63 4.21 -18.10
N ILE A 46 -11.20 3.27 -17.24
CA ILE A 46 -10.02 3.42 -16.39
C ILE A 46 -9.02 2.31 -16.71
N VAL A 47 -7.75 2.67 -16.86
CA VAL A 47 -6.62 1.73 -16.98
C VAL A 47 -5.73 1.85 -15.74
N GLY A 48 -5.68 0.80 -14.93
CA GLY A 48 -4.75 0.65 -13.82
C GLY A 48 -3.48 -0.07 -14.26
N VAL A 49 -2.32 0.41 -13.82
CA VAL A 49 -1.01 -0.22 -14.04
C VAL A 49 -0.34 -0.44 -12.69
N THR A 50 0.15 -1.65 -12.40
CA THR A 50 0.80 -1.91 -11.11
C THR A 50 2.09 -1.10 -10.93
N GLU A 51 2.34 -0.60 -9.72
CA GLU A 51 3.59 0.07 -9.32
C GLU A 51 4.80 -0.75 -9.76
N ALA A 52 4.67 -2.07 -9.61
CA ALA A 52 5.79 -2.97 -9.76
C ALA A 52 6.28 -3.03 -11.20
N LEU A 53 5.37 -2.89 -12.16
CA LEU A 53 5.68 -2.86 -13.57
C LEU A 53 6.45 -1.58 -13.89
N VAL A 54 5.95 -0.44 -13.44
CA VAL A 54 6.59 0.87 -13.67
C VAL A 54 7.96 0.93 -13.01
N ALA A 55 8.09 0.50 -11.76
CA ALA A 55 9.37 0.49 -11.05
C ALA A 55 10.43 -0.41 -11.73
N ARG A 56 10.01 -1.57 -12.26
CA ARG A 56 10.92 -2.49 -12.96
C ARG A 56 11.45 -1.92 -14.26
N THR A 57 10.62 -1.24 -15.04
CA THR A 57 11.03 -0.65 -16.33
C THR A 57 11.92 0.58 -16.13
N GLN A 58 11.75 1.30 -15.01
CA GLN A 58 12.62 2.40 -14.60
C GLN A 58 14.02 1.96 -14.14
N GLY A 59 14.19 0.69 -13.75
CA GLY A 59 15.47 0.23 -13.20
C GLY A 59 15.77 0.84 -11.83
N ASN A 60 14.74 1.22 -11.07
CA ASN A 60 14.90 1.93 -9.81
C ASN A 60 15.26 0.97 -8.67
N TYR A 61 16.54 0.66 -8.51
CA TYR A 61 17.05 -0.31 -7.54
C TYR A 61 18.11 0.29 -6.62
N ALA A 62 18.20 -0.22 -5.39
CA ALA A 62 19.27 0.14 -4.45
C ALA A 62 19.84 -1.12 -3.77
N THR A 63 21.17 -1.19 -3.64
CA THR A 63 21.85 -2.30 -2.93
C THR A 63 21.87 -2.10 -1.42
N CYS A 64 22.19 -3.15 -0.66
CA CYS A 64 22.31 -3.04 0.79
C CYS A 64 23.43 -2.08 1.19
N GLU A 65 24.54 -2.03 0.44
CA GLU A 65 25.65 -1.11 0.68
C GLU A 65 25.23 0.34 0.45
N GLN A 66 24.51 0.64 -0.63
CA GLN A 66 24.02 1.99 -0.93
C GLN A 66 23.06 2.48 0.16
N ILE A 67 22.15 1.61 0.60
CA ILE A 67 21.25 1.91 1.73
C ILE A 67 22.05 2.12 3.02
N ALA A 68 23.01 1.25 3.30
CA ALA A 68 23.85 1.35 4.49
C ALA A 68 24.69 2.63 4.49
N GLU A 69 25.19 3.06 3.33
CA GLU A 69 25.90 4.32 3.16
C GLU A 69 24.99 5.52 3.44
N ASP A 70 23.77 5.53 2.91
CA ASP A 70 22.81 6.61 3.18
C ASP A 70 22.47 6.69 4.68
N VAL A 71 22.17 5.54 5.30
CA VAL A 71 21.91 5.46 6.74
C VAL A 71 23.13 5.94 7.53
N ARG A 72 24.34 5.52 7.18
CA ARG A 72 25.57 5.93 7.87
C ARG A 72 25.82 7.42 7.74
N SER A 73 25.55 8.02 6.57
CA SER A 73 25.68 9.47 6.36
C SER A 73 24.75 10.28 7.27
N LYS A 74 23.55 9.75 7.52
CA LYS A 74 22.50 10.39 8.33
C LYS A 74 22.65 10.18 9.83
N PHE A 75 23.14 9.01 10.24
CA PHE A 75 23.21 8.60 11.65
C PHE A 75 24.64 8.56 12.22
N GLY A 76 25.67 8.72 11.40
CA GLY A 76 27.07 8.80 11.81
C GLY A 76 27.73 7.45 12.13
N GLY A 77 27.02 6.33 11.95
CA GLY A 77 27.54 4.98 12.20
C GLY A 77 27.66 4.57 13.67
N GLU A 78 27.08 5.35 14.58
CA GLU A 78 26.96 5.04 16.00
C GLU A 78 25.68 4.25 16.29
N ASP A 79 25.52 3.81 17.55
CA ASP A 79 24.36 3.04 18.00
C ASP A 79 23.04 3.68 17.60
N MET A 80 22.15 2.85 17.06
CA MET A 80 20.90 3.29 16.44
C MET A 80 19.73 2.42 16.87
N GLY A 81 18.55 3.02 16.92
CA GLY A 81 17.30 2.35 17.22
C GLY A 81 16.37 2.41 16.03
N ILE A 82 15.66 1.34 15.76
CA ILE A 82 14.52 1.35 14.84
C ILE A 82 13.24 1.06 15.59
N VAL A 83 12.15 1.68 15.15
CA VAL A 83 10.83 1.45 15.74
C VAL A 83 9.82 1.03 14.68
N PHE A 84 8.93 0.13 15.08
CA PHE A 84 7.75 -0.30 14.33
C PHE A 84 8.02 -0.80 12.89
N PRO A 85 9.05 -1.65 12.68
CA PRO A 85 9.15 -2.34 11.41
C PRO A 85 8.00 -3.35 11.23
N ILE A 86 7.55 -3.53 10.00
CA ILE A 86 6.62 -4.61 9.66
C ILE A 86 7.32 -5.98 9.70
N LEU A 87 6.58 -7.03 10.05
CA LEU A 87 7.05 -8.41 10.10
C LEU A 87 7.03 -9.02 8.70
N SER A 88 8.08 -8.76 7.94
CA SER A 88 8.19 -9.22 6.55
C SER A 88 9.56 -9.77 6.19
N ARG A 89 9.57 -10.93 5.52
CA ARG A 89 10.74 -11.49 4.84
C ARG A 89 11.10 -10.80 3.54
N ASN A 90 10.13 -10.21 2.84
CA ASN A 90 10.33 -9.70 1.49
C ASN A 90 10.50 -8.18 1.48
N ARG A 91 9.80 -7.48 2.39
CA ARG A 91 9.86 -6.02 2.46
C ARG A 91 10.90 -5.54 3.47
N PHE A 92 10.91 -6.07 4.70
CA PHE A 92 11.71 -5.46 5.77
C PHE A 92 13.03 -6.17 6.10
N SER A 93 13.13 -7.49 6.01
CA SER A 93 14.37 -8.22 6.41
C SER A 93 15.63 -7.73 5.67
N ILE A 94 15.52 -7.45 4.37
CA ILE A 94 16.63 -6.93 3.55
C ILE A 94 16.99 -5.49 3.94
N LEU A 95 15.99 -4.68 4.31
CA LEU A 95 16.24 -3.33 4.83
C LEU A 95 16.91 -3.40 6.18
N LEU A 96 16.48 -4.30 7.07
CA LEU A 96 17.10 -4.54 8.37
C LEU A 96 18.56 -4.98 8.22
N LYS A 97 18.85 -5.87 7.26
CA LYS A 97 20.23 -6.23 6.89
C LYS A 97 21.04 -4.99 6.52
N ALA A 98 20.58 -4.20 5.56
CA ALA A 98 21.26 -2.99 5.12
C ALA A 98 21.46 -1.96 6.26
N ILE A 99 20.43 -1.72 7.07
CA ILE A 99 20.49 -0.82 8.23
C ILE A 99 21.49 -1.33 9.27
N SER A 100 21.51 -2.64 9.55
CA SER A 100 22.45 -3.23 10.52
C SER A 100 23.92 -3.07 10.10
N MET A 101 24.20 -3.04 8.80
CA MET A 101 25.55 -2.80 8.26
C MET A 101 26.02 -1.36 8.54
N ALA A 102 25.08 -0.42 8.72
CA ALA A 102 25.36 1.00 8.87
C ALA A 102 25.77 1.41 10.30
N THR A 103 25.61 0.56 11.31
CA THR A 103 25.75 0.91 12.74
C THR A 103 26.62 -0.07 13.52
N LYS A 104 27.17 0.37 14.67
CA LYS A 104 27.86 -0.48 15.64
C LYS A 104 26.91 -1.41 16.39
N LYS A 105 25.79 -0.88 16.88
CA LYS A 105 24.72 -1.61 17.59
C LYS A 105 23.36 -1.16 17.07
N LEU A 106 22.46 -2.10 16.85
CA LEU A 106 21.10 -1.84 16.38
C LEU A 106 20.07 -2.36 17.39
N TYR A 107 19.29 -1.47 17.97
CA TYR A 107 18.13 -1.82 18.78
C TYR A 107 16.89 -1.84 17.90
N VAL A 108 16.16 -2.95 17.88
CA VAL A 108 14.94 -3.13 17.09
C VAL A 108 13.75 -3.21 18.03
N GLN A 109 12.93 -2.16 18.05
CA GLN A 109 11.69 -2.15 18.81
C GLN A 109 10.54 -2.68 17.96
N LEU A 110 10.06 -3.87 18.30
CA LEU A 110 8.87 -4.48 17.70
C LEU A 110 7.61 -4.06 18.48
N SER A 111 6.54 -3.78 17.74
CA SER A 111 5.21 -3.65 18.31
C SER A 111 4.59 -5.03 18.54
N TYR A 112 3.67 -5.11 19.49
CA TYR A 112 3.00 -6.36 19.86
C TYR A 112 1.57 -6.07 20.35
N PRO A 113 0.59 -6.98 20.18
CA PRO A 113 0.74 -8.30 19.56
C PRO A 113 0.85 -8.28 18.03
N TYR A 114 0.62 -7.14 17.37
CA TYR A 114 0.69 -7.01 15.90
C TYR A 114 1.61 -5.87 15.45
N ASP A 115 2.06 -5.93 14.20
CA ASP A 115 2.62 -4.78 13.49
C ASP A 115 1.54 -3.83 12.93
N GLU A 116 1.95 -2.75 12.27
CA GLU A 116 1.04 -1.74 11.72
C GLU A 116 0.05 -2.30 10.68
N VAL A 117 0.45 -3.33 9.93
CA VAL A 117 -0.39 -3.96 8.91
C VAL A 117 -1.10 -5.21 9.43
N GLY A 118 -1.01 -5.50 10.73
CA GLY A 118 -1.75 -6.58 11.38
C GLY A 118 -1.05 -7.94 11.34
N ASN A 119 0.25 -8.03 11.00
CA ASN A 119 0.97 -9.30 11.16
C ASN A 119 1.11 -9.64 12.65
N PRO A 120 0.70 -10.83 13.09
CA PRO A 120 0.85 -11.26 14.49
C PRO A 120 2.31 -11.56 14.82
N LEU A 121 2.82 -10.92 15.88
CA LEU A 121 4.07 -11.30 16.54
C LEU A 121 3.86 -12.42 17.56
N VAL A 122 2.68 -12.47 18.16
CA VAL A 122 2.26 -13.47 19.15
C VAL A 122 0.88 -13.98 18.77
N LYS A 123 0.61 -15.26 19.03
CA LYS A 123 -0.71 -15.86 18.90
C LYS A 123 -1.73 -15.15 19.80
N GLU A 124 -2.92 -14.89 19.27
CA GLU A 124 -3.99 -14.16 19.96
C GLU A 124 -4.36 -14.80 21.31
N GLU A 125 -4.58 -16.12 21.33
CA GLU A 125 -4.90 -16.87 22.56
C GLU A 125 -3.80 -16.71 23.62
N SER A 126 -2.52 -16.87 23.25
CA SER A 126 -1.40 -16.71 24.17
C SER A 126 -1.29 -15.27 24.70
N PHE A 127 -1.61 -14.28 23.87
CA PHE A 127 -1.65 -12.89 24.28
C PHE A 127 -2.77 -12.62 25.28
N GLU A 128 -3.99 -13.10 25.01
CA GLU A 128 -5.15 -12.95 25.91
C GLU A 128 -4.94 -13.59 27.28
N GLU A 129 -4.31 -14.77 27.33
CA GLU A 129 -4.02 -15.49 28.58
C GLU A 129 -2.90 -14.85 29.41
N SER A 130 -2.01 -14.07 28.79
CA SER A 130 -0.83 -13.51 29.46
C SER A 130 -1.14 -12.41 30.46
N GLY A 131 -2.27 -11.71 30.31
CA GLY A 131 -2.60 -10.51 31.10
C GLY A 131 -1.74 -9.28 30.80
N VAL A 132 -0.89 -9.33 29.76
CA VAL A 132 -0.04 -8.21 29.33
C VAL A 132 -0.89 -7.06 28.79
N ASN A 133 -0.56 -5.83 29.19
CA ASN A 133 -1.17 -4.64 28.64
C ASN A 133 -0.29 -4.03 27.52
N PRO A 134 -0.71 -4.13 26.25
CA PRO A 134 0.11 -3.71 25.12
C PRO A 134 0.31 -2.19 25.07
N TYR A 135 -0.49 -1.41 25.80
CA TYR A 135 -0.40 0.05 25.80
C TYR A 135 0.60 0.61 26.82
N THR A 136 0.98 -0.19 27.81
CA THR A 136 1.83 0.27 28.93
C THR A 136 3.07 -0.56 29.12
N ASP A 137 3.01 -1.84 28.80
CA ASP A 137 4.08 -2.76 29.14
C ASP A 137 5.18 -2.71 28.07
N SER A 138 6.42 -2.95 28.48
CA SER A 138 7.57 -2.95 27.57
C SER A 138 8.60 -3.92 28.09
N PHE A 139 9.29 -4.59 27.17
CA PHE A 139 10.10 -5.75 27.51
C PHE A 139 11.43 -5.73 26.78
N THR A 140 12.47 -6.22 27.45
CA THR A 140 13.62 -6.83 26.78
C THR A 140 13.23 -8.16 26.14
N GLU A 141 14.06 -8.69 25.25
CA GLU A 141 13.85 -10.04 24.70
C GLU A 141 13.74 -11.12 25.77
N GLU A 142 14.59 -11.08 26.80
CA GLU A 142 14.57 -12.10 27.85
C GLU A 142 13.25 -12.08 28.64
N GLU A 143 12.75 -10.89 28.98
CA GLU A 143 11.46 -10.72 29.66
C GLU A 143 10.30 -11.16 28.77
N PHE A 144 10.32 -10.77 27.50
CA PHE A 144 9.29 -11.16 26.54
C PHE A 144 9.24 -12.68 26.37
N ARG A 145 10.39 -13.36 26.27
CA ARG A 145 10.48 -14.82 26.12
C ARG A 145 10.06 -15.62 27.34
N LYS A 146 10.10 -15.02 28.53
CA LYS A 146 9.58 -15.65 29.76
C LYS A 146 8.05 -15.68 29.78
N ILE A 147 7.41 -14.72 29.11
CA ILE A 147 5.95 -14.60 29.03
C ILE A 147 5.45 -15.36 27.79
N PHE A 148 6.09 -15.12 26.65
CA PHE A 148 5.75 -15.68 25.35
C PHE A 148 6.86 -16.61 24.89
N ASP A 149 6.64 -17.90 25.06
CA ASP A 149 7.58 -18.92 24.59
C ASP A 149 7.68 -18.91 23.06
N LYS A 150 8.65 -19.67 22.53
CA LYS A 150 8.87 -19.73 21.08
C LYS A 150 7.62 -20.15 20.30
N GLU A 151 6.91 -21.16 20.79
CA GLU A 151 5.70 -21.68 20.15
C GLU A 151 4.58 -20.64 20.04
N SER A 152 4.47 -19.72 21.00
CA SER A 152 3.51 -18.61 20.97
C SER A 152 3.87 -17.50 19.96
N THR A 153 5.14 -17.42 19.53
CA THR A 153 5.66 -16.37 18.63
C THR A 153 5.88 -16.81 17.18
N ILE A 154 5.67 -18.09 16.88
CA ILE A 154 5.73 -18.59 15.51
C ILE A 154 4.51 -18.04 14.75
N HIS A 155 4.77 -17.28 13.71
CA HIS A 155 3.75 -16.67 12.88
C HIS A 155 2.91 -17.73 12.17
N CYS A 156 1.60 -17.70 12.37
CA CYS A 156 0.65 -18.74 11.96
C CYS A 156 0.65 -19.05 10.44
N TYR A 157 0.93 -18.05 9.59
CA TYR A 157 0.93 -18.25 8.13
C TYR A 157 2.31 -18.54 7.52
N THR A 158 3.39 -18.12 8.15
CA THR A 158 4.74 -18.23 7.58
C THR A 158 5.58 -19.30 8.25
N GLY A 159 5.21 -19.72 9.46
CA GLY A 159 5.98 -20.65 10.28
C GLY A 159 7.27 -20.04 10.85
N ILE A 160 7.40 -18.71 10.83
CA ILE A 160 8.62 -18.01 11.23
C ILE A 160 8.42 -17.34 12.58
N ASP A 161 9.39 -17.53 13.46
CA ASP A 161 9.59 -16.67 14.62
C ASP A 161 10.39 -15.44 14.17
N TYR A 162 9.69 -14.31 13.99
CA TYR A 162 10.30 -13.08 13.48
C TYR A 162 11.30 -12.45 14.47
N ILE A 163 11.20 -12.74 15.77
CA ILE A 163 12.14 -12.25 16.79
C ILE A 163 13.49 -12.91 16.55
N GLU A 164 13.53 -14.24 16.45
CA GLU A 164 14.75 -14.98 16.13
C GLU A 164 15.26 -14.65 14.72
N TYR A 165 14.37 -14.60 13.74
CA TYR A 165 14.74 -14.33 12.35
C TYR A 165 15.43 -12.96 12.21
N TYR A 166 14.88 -11.90 12.82
CA TYR A 166 15.47 -10.57 12.78
C TYR A 166 16.74 -10.46 13.61
N LYS A 167 16.78 -11.07 14.79
CA LYS A 167 18.01 -11.11 15.62
C LYS A 167 19.18 -11.79 14.90
N ASN A 168 18.90 -12.84 14.13
CA ASN A 168 19.93 -13.61 13.44
C ASN A 168 20.42 -12.97 12.12
N ILE A 169 19.84 -11.85 11.67
CA ILE A 169 20.32 -11.15 10.48
C ILE A 169 21.73 -10.60 10.69
N ASN A 170 22.03 -10.09 11.89
CA ASN A 170 23.36 -9.57 12.24
C ASN A 170 23.57 -9.63 13.76
N SER A 171 24.79 -9.96 14.19
CA SER A 171 25.12 -10.13 15.61
C SER A 171 25.05 -8.83 16.43
N ASN A 172 25.00 -7.67 15.76
CA ASN A 172 24.84 -6.37 16.41
C ASN A 172 23.37 -6.00 16.70
N ILE A 173 22.40 -6.87 16.39
CA ILE A 173 20.98 -6.63 16.61
C ILE A 173 20.56 -7.04 18.02
N GLU A 174 19.74 -6.21 18.65
CA GLU A 174 19.07 -6.49 19.92
C GLU A 174 17.59 -6.16 19.80
N ILE A 175 16.73 -7.13 20.13
CA ILE A 175 15.27 -6.96 20.03
C ILE A 175 14.71 -6.48 21.37
N ILE A 176 13.84 -5.48 21.32
CA ILE A 176 13.05 -4.99 22.44
C ILE A 176 11.59 -4.83 21.99
N PHE A 177 10.66 -4.72 22.95
CA PHE A 177 9.23 -4.76 22.68
C PHE A 177 8.54 -3.60 23.38
N SER A 178 7.82 -2.77 22.62
CA SER A 178 6.98 -1.69 23.16
C SER A 178 6.12 -1.10 22.05
N ASN A 179 4.87 -0.75 22.36
CA ASN A 179 4.02 0.07 21.50
C ASN A 179 4.14 1.57 21.76
N ASP A 180 4.92 1.97 22.78
CA ASP A 180 5.34 3.35 22.95
C ASP A 180 6.61 3.59 22.13
N PRO A 181 6.56 4.38 21.04
CA PRO A 181 7.74 4.62 20.21
C PRO A 181 8.88 5.33 20.95
N THR A 182 8.61 5.93 22.11
CA THR A 182 9.62 6.63 22.91
C THR A 182 10.45 5.69 23.79
N TYR A 183 10.03 4.43 23.97
CA TYR A 183 10.75 3.45 24.77
C TYR A 183 12.18 3.19 24.26
N ILE A 184 12.37 3.20 22.94
CA ILE A 184 13.68 3.10 22.26
C ILE A 184 14.71 4.14 22.78
N LEU A 185 14.24 5.28 23.30
CA LEU A 185 15.10 6.38 23.77
C LEU A 185 15.82 6.08 25.09
N LYS A 186 15.50 4.95 25.75
CA LYS A 186 16.28 4.40 26.86
C LYS A 186 17.61 3.80 26.37
N TYR A 187 17.67 3.38 25.10
CA TYR A 187 18.81 2.68 24.51
C TYR A 187 19.66 3.59 23.62
N THR A 188 19.03 4.46 22.83
CA THR A 188 19.75 5.40 21.96
C THR A 188 18.90 6.62 21.61
N LYS A 189 19.56 7.75 21.32
CA LYS A 189 18.90 8.98 20.85
C LYS A 189 18.89 9.12 19.32
N ASN A 190 19.39 8.11 18.60
CA ASN A 190 19.45 8.06 17.15
C ASN A 190 18.39 7.06 16.66
N VAL A 191 17.29 7.55 16.11
CA VAL A 191 16.12 6.71 15.81
C VAL A 191 15.67 6.79 14.36
N LEU A 192 15.43 5.63 13.75
CA LEU A 192 14.76 5.49 12.46
C LEU A 192 13.35 4.93 12.65
N ASN A 193 12.34 5.65 12.17
CA ASN A 193 10.95 5.24 12.16
C ASN A 193 10.66 4.37 10.92
N CYS A 194 10.24 3.12 11.13
CA CYS A 194 9.98 2.15 10.06
C CYS A 194 8.50 1.88 9.81
N ASP A 195 7.61 2.50 10.60
CA ASP A 195 6.18 2.48 10.33
C ASP A 195 5.87 3.16 8.99
N ILE A 196 4.82 2.71 8.33
CA ILE A 196 4.39 3.16 7.01
C ILE A 196 3.40 4.30 7.21
N HIS A 197 2.18 4.04 7.68
CA HIS A 197 1.08 5.00 7.63
C HIS A 197 1.10 5.99 8.80
N THR A 198 1.65 5.59 9.93
CA THR A 198 1.73 6.39 11.16
C THR A 198 3.04 7.17 11.32
N ARG A 199 3.97 7.04 10.37
CA ARG A 199 5.36 7.55 10.41
C ARG A 199 5.53 9.00 10.85
N MET A 200 4.64 9.87 10.41
CA MET A 200 4.66 11.30 10.76
C MET A 200 4.31 11.52 12.23
N ARG A 201 3.32 10.79 12.74
CA ARG A 201 2.93 10.83 14.16
C ARG A 201 4.08 10.29 15.01
N THR A 202 4.65 9.16 14.62
CA THR A 202 5.71 8.48 15.37
C THR A 202 6.97 9.33 15.44
N GLN A 203 7.44 9.91 14.33
CA GLN A 203 8.59 10.81 14.33
C GLN A 203 8.37 12.03 15.22
N ARG A 204 7.16 12.62 15.20
CA ARG A 204 6.80 13.75 16.07
C ARG A 204 6.89 13.39 17.56
N LEU A 205 6.41 12.21 17.95
CA LEU A 205 6.46 11.75 19.34
C LEU A 205 7.91 11.55 19.81
N ILE A 206 8.73 10.91 18.99
CA ILE A 206 10.14 10.61 19.30
C ILE A 206 10.98 11.89 19.38
N LYS A 207 10.79 12.83 18.43
CA LYS A 207 11.44 14.15 18.48
C LYS A 207 11.05 14.92 19.74
N LYS A 208 9.75 14.94 20.09
CA LYS A 208 9.26 15.59 21.32
C LYS A 208 9.86 14.97 22.59
N ALA A 209 10.09 13.66 22.60
CA ALA A 209 10.68 12.94 23.72
C ALA A 209 12.23 13.05 23.81
N GLY A 210 12.86 13.83 22.92
CA GLY A 210 14.27 14.20 23.01
C GLY A 210 15.22 13.31 22.21
N ALA A 211 14.78 12.74 21.08
CA ALA A 211 15.70 12.16 20.10
C ALA A 211 16.68 13.21 19.56
N LYS A 212 17.95 12.82 19.41
CA LYS A 212 19.02 13.67 18.86
C LYS A 212 19.04 13.62 17.34
N ILE A 213 18.95 12.43 16.77
CA ILE A 213 18.85 12.18 15.33
C ILE A 213 17.56 11.39 15.11
N SER A 214 16.71 11.84 14.19
CA SER A 214 15.44 11.19 13.90
C SER A 214 15.08 11.31 12.43
N TYR A 215 15.08 10.16 11.74
CA TYR A 215 14.66 10.02 10.35
C TYR A 215 13.51 9.01 10.23
N ARG A 216 12.80 9.06 9.12
CA ARG A 216 11.79 8.07 8.72
C ARG A 216 12.31 7.25 7.56
N LEU A 217 11.70 6.09 7.33
CA LEU A 217 12.07 5.21 6.23
C LEU A 217 11.86 5.87 4.84
N ASP A 218 10.93 6.83 4.73
CA ASP A 218 10.74 7.66 3.52
C ASP A 218 11.80 8.75 3.32
N GLU A 219 12.70 8.94 4.29
CA GLU A 219 13.83 9.87 4.21
C GLU A 219 15.14 9.14 3.85
N ILE A 220 15.13 7.80 3.80
CA ILE A 220 16.27 6.96 3.37
C ILE A 220 16.11 6.61 1.89
N MET A 221 17.18 6.70 1.10
CA MET A 221 17.16 6.64 -0.36
C MET A 221 16.22 7.67 -1.01
N ALA A 222 16.08 8.85 -0.39
CA ALA A 222 15.33 9.99 -0.94
C ALA A 222 16.10 10.76 -2.03
N SER A 223 17.41 10.49 -2.14
CA SER A 223 18.32 10.99 -3.17
C SER A 223 19.28 9.87 -3.56
N PRO A 224 19.88 9.90 -4.77
CA PRO A 224 20.81 8.87 -5.19
C PRO A 224 22.07 8.85 -4.32
N VAL A 225 22.59 7.64 -4.10
CA VAL A 225 23.88 7.35 -3.48
C VAL A 225 24.75 6.69 -4.54
N GLY A 226 25.71 7.43 -5.08
CA GLY A 226 26.44 7.00 -6.27
C GLY A 226 25.51 6.86 -7.47
N ASP A 227 25.43 5.65 -8.01
CA ASP A 227 24.58 5.25 -9.14
C ASP A 227 23.25 4.59 -8.73
N SER A 228 22.89 4.65 -7.43
CA SER A 228 21.67 4.04 -6.94
C SER A 228 20.40 4.64 -7.54
N GLY A 229 19.35 3.81 -7.57
CA GLY A 229 17.98 4.30 -7.58
C GLY A 229 17.65 5.11 -6.33
N TYR A 230 16.55 5.84 -6.37
CA TYR A 230 16.03 6.62 -5.25
C TYR A 230 14.54 6.90 -5.43
N ASN A 231 13.85 7.29 -4.35
CA ASN A 231 12.48 7.81 -4.44
C ASN A 231 12.36 9.08 -3.56
N PRO A 232 12.18 10.27 -4.15
CA PRO A 232 12.20 11.53 -3.40
C PRO A 232 11.00 11.71 -2.45
N GLN A 233 9.91 10.98 -2.68
CA GLN A 233 8.69 11.10 -1.87
C GLN A 233 8.56 10.00 -0.82
N TYR A 234 8.98 8.79 -1.16
CA TYR A 234 8.73 7.60 -0.36
C TYR A 234 10.00 6.88 0.10
N GLY A 235 11.19 7.30 -0.33
CA GLY A 235 12.45 6.69 0.08
C GLY A 235 12.44 5.17 -0.07
N LEU A 236 12.58 4.46 1.05
CA LEU A 236 12.51 3.00 1.12
C LEU A 236 11.10 2.42 1.34
N LEU A 237 10.07 3.24 1.59
CA LEU A 237 8.69 2.75 1.68
C LEU A 237 8.20 2.22 0.34
N GLY A 238 7.45 1.11 0.35
CA GLY A 238 7.00 0.42 -0.86
C GLY A 238 8.12 -0.32 -1.60
N SER A 239 9.34 -0.35 -1.06
CA SER A 239 10.41 -1.17 -1.63
C SER A 239 10.18 -2.65 -1.35
N ASN A 240 10.69 -3.49 -2.25
CA ASN A 240 10.55 -4.95 -2.15
C ASN A 240 11.85 -5.63 -2.60
N MET A 241 12.17 -6.76 -2.00
CA MET A 241 13.35 -7.55 -2.32
C MET A 241 13.37 -7.94 -3.81
N ALA A 242 14.46 -7.61 -4.49
CA ALA A 242 14.71 -7.98 -5.89
C ALA A 242 15.75 -9.11 -5.98
N THR A 243 16.80 -9.04 -5.16
CA THR A 243 17.79 -10.10 -4.93
C THR A 243 18.17 -10.09 -3.43
N GLU A 244 19.00 -11.02 -2.97
CA GLU A 244 19.46 -11.08 -1.56
C GLU A 244 20.27 -9.85 -1.08
N ASP A 245 20.63 -8.97 -2.00
CA ASP A 245 21.44 -7.77 -1.78
C ASP A 245 20.79 -6.49 -2.34
N LYS A 246 19.65 -6.60 -3.02
CA LYS A 246 19.08 -5.44 -3.72
C LYS A 246 17.58 -5.37 -3.55
N VAL A 247 17.09 -4.15 -3.35
CA VAL A 247 15.65 -3.84 -3.36
C VAL A 247 15.27 -3.11 -4.64
N LYS A 248 14.05 -3.39 -5.11
CA LYS A 248 13.34 -2.54 -6.07
C LYS A 248 12.64 -1.45 -5.26
N LEU A 249 12.89 -0.19 -5.59
CA LEU A 249 12.22 0.94 -4.95
C LEU A 249 10.86 1.20 -5.60
N PHE A 250 9.98 1.87 -4.86
CA PHE A 250 8.69 2.34 -5.36
C PHE A 250 8.90 3.28 -6.58
N PRO A 251 7.98 3.32 -7.57
CA PRO A 251 8.21 4.09 -8.78
C PRO A 251 8.28 5.59 -8.50
N LYS A 252 9.08 6.28 -9.31
CA LYS A 252 9.20 7.75 -9.30
C LYS A 252 8.67 8.32 -10.61
N ASP A 253 8.60 9.64 -10.76
CA ASP A 253 8.17 10.30 -12.00
C ASP A 253 6.81 9.77 -12.50
N THR A 254 5.95 9.39 -11.56
CA THR A 254 4.74 8.60 -11.77
C THR A 254 3.65 9.38 -12.50
N GLN A 255 3.58 10.71 -12.29
CA GLN A 255 2.59 11.55 -12.96
C GLN A 255 2.88 11.67 -14.47
N GLU A 256 4.15 11.82 -14.86
CA GLU A 256 4.54 11.89 -16.27
C GLU A 256 4.15 10.60 -17.00
N PHE A 257 4.34 9.44 -16.36
CA PHE A 257 3.92 8.15 -16.90
C PHE A 257 2.41 8.07 -17.14
N VAL A 258 1.57 8.42 -16.16
CA VAL A 258 0.10 8.30 -16.32
C VAL A 258 -0.42 9.26 -17.37
N ASP A 259 0.12 10.48 -17.44
CA ASP A 259 -0.28 11.50 -18.41
C ASP A 259 0.11 11.06 -19.84
N ALA A 260 1.31 10.51 -20.01
CA ALA A 260 1.80 10.01 -21.28
C ALA A 260 0.99 8.79 -21.77
N LEU A 261 0.69 7.83 -20.87
CA LEU A 261 -0.14 6.67 -21.20
C LEU A 261 -1.57 7.10 -21.56
N ALA A 262 -2.17 8.01 -20.80
CA ALA A 262 -3.51 8.53 -21.10
C ALA A 262 -3.55 9.23 -22.48
N ALA A 263 -2.54 10.06 -22.78
CA ALA A 263 -2.42 10.73 -24.08
C ALA A 263 -2.27 9.72 -25.23
N LYS A 264 -1.44 8.68 -25.05
CA LYS A 264 -1.25 7.62 -26.05
C LYS A 264 -2.53 6.84 -26.30
N LEU A 265 -3.23 6.43 -25.25
CA LEU A 265 -4.52 5.75 -25.34
C LEU A 265 -5.57 6.61 -26.04
N ARG A 266 -5.62 7.91 -25.73
CA ARG A 266 -6.50 8.86 -26.43
C ARG A 266 -6.19 8.95 -27.91
N ALA A 267 -4.91 9.02 -28.30
CA ALA A 267 -4.52 9.05 -29.70
C ALA A 267 -4.92 7.78 -30.45
N ARG A 268 -4.84 6.61 -29.81
CA ARG A 268 -5.15 5.31 -30.41
C ARG A 268 -6.65 4.99 -30.46
N THR A 269 -7.41 5.43 -29.47
CA THR A 269 -8.83 5.06 -29.30
C THR A 269 -9.81 6.19 -29.63
N GLY A 270 -9.33 7.44 -29.63
CA GLY A 270 -10.18 8.63 -29.69
C GLY A 270 -10.98 8.88 -28.40
N LYS A 271 -10.70 8.18 -27.30
CA LYS A 271 -11.43 8.26 -26.03
C LYS A 271 -10.60 8.87 -24.91
N ASN A 272 -11.27 9.56 -23.98
CA ASN A 272 -10.66 10.03 -22.75
C ASN A 272 -10.69 8.89 -21.73
N ILE A 273 -9.58 8.16 -21.62
CA ILE A 273 -9.40 7.07 -20.67
C ILE A 273 -8.60 7.60 -19.48
N GLU A 274 -9.11 7.36 -18.27
CA GLU A 274 -8.41 7.69 -17.05
C GLU A 274 -7.34 6.64 -16.76
N VAL A 275 -6.22 7.05 -16.19
CA VAL A 275 -5.08 6.15 -15.91
C VAL A 275 -4.66 6.33 -14.46
N LEU A 276 -4.30 5.22 -13.80
CA LEU A 276 -3.63 5.24 -12.50
C LEU A 276 -2.49 4.24 -12.44
N ILE A 277 -1.49 4.56 -11.65
CA ILE A 277 -0.59 3.56 -11.09
C ILE A 277 -1.20 3.10 -9.77
N TYR A 278 -1.27 1.80 -9.53
CA TYR A 278 -1.76 1.23 -8.27
C TYR A 278 -0.70 0.33 -7.62
N GLY A 279 -0.55 0.43 -6.31
CA GLY A 279 0.22 -0.48 -5.48
C GLY A 279 -0.68 -1.50 -4.78
N ASP A 280 -0.27 -1.89 -3.59
CA ASP A 280 -1.04 -2.70 -2.65
C ASP A 280 -2.47 -2.15 -2.41
N GLY A 281 -3.48 -3.03 -2.45
CA GLY A 281 -4.87 -2.68 -2.20
C GLY A 281 -5.20 -2.45 -0.73
N GLY A 282 -6.10 -1.52 -0.41
CA GLY A 282 -6.54 -1.25 0.97
C GLY A 282 -7.46 -2.34 1.56
N PHE A 283 -7.20 -3.62 1.31
CA PHE A 283 -8.02 -4.76 1.77
C PHE A 283 -7.44 -5.35 3.06
N LYS A 284 -8.30 -5.53 4.07
CA LYS A 284 -7.99 -6.33 5.26
C LYS A 284 -8.59 -7.70 5.09
N ASP A 285 -7.77 -8.73 5.05
CA ASP A 285 -8.27 -10.09 5.02
C ASP A 285 -8.95 -10.44 6.36
N PRO A 286 -10.23 -10.87 6.35
CA PRO A 286 -10.98 -11.09 7.58
C PRO A 286 -10.55 -12.36 8.34
N VAL A 287 -9.83 -13.27 7.69
CA VAL A 287 -9.39 -14.53 8.32
C VAL A 287 -8.07 -14.33 9.06
N SER A 288 -7.11 -13.67 8.41
CA SER A 288 -5.79 -13.38 8.97
C SER A 288 -5.72 -12.10 9.78
N GLY A 289 -6.62 -11.15 9.52
CA GLY A 289 -6.56 -9.83 10.12
C GLY A 289 -5.41 -8.97 9.58
N ILE A 290 -4.74 -9.40 8.51
CA ILE A 290 -3.63 -8.68 7.88
C ILE A 290 -4.19 -7.76 6.79
N TRP A 291 -3.68 -6.53 6.77
CA TRP A 291 -3.89 -5.59 5.69
C TRP A 291 -2.90 -5.88 4.56
N GLU A 292 -3.43 -6.07 3.35
CA GLU A 292 -2.63 -6.10 2.12
C GLU A 292 -2.24 -4.68 1.70
N PHE A 293 -1.78 -3.84 2.65
CA PHE A 293 -1.52 -2.41 2.45
C PHE A 293 -0.16 -1.99 3.04
N ALA A 294 0.90 -2.61 2.54
CA ALA A 294 2.27 -2.37 2.97
C ALA A 294 3.03 -1.35 2.08
N ASP A 295 2.36 -0.79 1.06
CA ASP A 295 2.82 0.38 0.31
C ASP A 295 2.46 1.69 1.02
N PRO A 296 3.20 2.78 0.76
CA PRO A 296 2.93 4.07 1.40
C PRO A 296 1.63 4.74 0.96
N VAL A 297 1.10 4.36 -0.21
CA VAL A 297 -0.17 4.84 -0.81
C VAL A 297 -0.72 3.78 -1.76
N VAL A 298 -2.05 3.75 -1.94
CA VAL A 298 -2.70 2.84 -2.90
C VAL A 298 -2.40 3.25 -4.34
N ALA A 299 -2.37 4.56 -4.64
CA ALA A 299 -2.15 5.05 -6.00
C ALA A 299 -1.14 6.22 -6.00
N PRO A 300 0.13 6.00 -6.39
CA PRO A 300 1.13 7.07 -6.42
C PRO A 300 0.92 8.14 -7.49
N ALA A 301 0.18 7.84 -8.55
CA ALA A 301 -0.23 8.84 -9.55
C ALA A 301 -1.50 8.40 -10.28
N TYR A 302 -2.23 9.39 -10.77
CA TYR A 302 -3.48 9.17 -11.48
C TYR A 302 -3.88 10.42 -12.28
N THR A 303 -4.73 10.23 -13.28
CA THR A 303 -5.34 11.31 -14.05
C THR A 303 -6.45 12.01 -13.26
N SER A 304 -6.73 13.27 -13.60
CA SER A 304 -7.61 14.14 -12.80
C SER A 304 -9.06 13.67 -12.68
N GLY A 305 -9.56 12.81 -13.59
CA GLY A 305 -10.91 12.27 -13.50
C GLY A 305 -11.11 11.29 -12.34
N LEU A 306 -10.02 10.83 -11.71
CA LEU A 306 -10.05 9.97 -10.53
C LEU A 306 -10.03 10.75 -9.21
N VAL A 307 -9.96 12.08 -9.24
CA VAL A 307 -9.97 12.92 -8.03
C VAL A 307 -11.38 12.97 -7.42
N GLY A 308 -11.47 12.65 -6.13
CA GLY A 308 -12.69 12.84 -5.33
C GLY A 308 -13.15 11.56 -4.65
N THR A 309 -14.40 11.57 -4.18
CA THR A 309 -15.05 10.47 -3.49
C THR A 309 -16.34 10.08 -4.20
N PRO A 310 -16.76 8.81 -4.18
CA PRO A 310 -18.06 8.42 -4.72
C PRO A 310 -19.20 9.23 -4.08
N ASN A 311 -20.13 9.67 -4.92
CA ASN A 311 -21.35 10.35 -4.49
C ASN A 311 -22.55 9.50 -4.93
N GLU A 312 -22.95 8.54 -4.10
CA GLU A 312 -23.96 7.52 -4.41
C GLU A 312 -25.16 7.60 -3.47
N LEU A 313 -26.36 7.35 -4.01
CA LEU A 313 -27.58 7.19 -3.23
C LEU A 313 -27.82 5.72 -2.92
N LYS A 314 -28.26 5.41 -1.70
CA LYS A 314 -28.65 4.04 -1.32
C LYS A 314 -30.01 3.70 -1.94
N ILE A 315 -30.00 3.09 -3.12
CA ILE A 315 -31.22 2.72 -3.87
C ILE A 315 -32.23 1.97 -3.00
N LYS A 316 -31.79 1.00 -2.20
CA LYS A 316 -32.65 0.23 -1.29
C LYS A 316 -33.38 1.12 -0.26
N TYR A 317 -32.70 2.12 0.29
CA TYR A 317 -33.33 3.04 1.25
C TYR A 317 -34.51 3.80 0.63
N PHE A 318 -34.35 4.30 -0.60
CA PHE A 318 -35.43 5.00 -1.29
C PHE A 318 -36.56 4.06 -1.70
N ALA A 319 -36.23 2.85 -2.18
CA ALA A 319 -37.22 1.84 -2.52
C ALA A 319 -38.05 1.40 -1.30
N ASP A 320 -37.41 1.20 -0.14
CA ASP A 320 -38.07 0.68 1.07
C ASP A 320 -38.81 1.77 1.87
N ASN A 321 -38.52 3.05 1.64
CA ASN A 321 -39.10 4.18 2.40
C ASN A 321 -39.87 5.16 1.50
N GLU A 322 -39.16 6.00 0.75
CA GLU A 322 -39.75 7.15 0.02
C GLU A 322 -40.62 6.71 -1.16
N PHE A 323 -40.32 5.54 -1.75
CA PHE A 323 -41.02 4.97 -2.90
C PHE A 323 -41.64 3.59 -2.62
N ALA A 324 -41.90 3.26 -1.35
CA ALA A 324 -42.42 1.93 -0.94
C ALA A 324 -43.76 1.55 -1.62
N SER A 325 -44.55 2.54 -2.04
CA SER A 325 -45.81 2.33 -2.77
C SER A 325 -45.65 2.19 -4.29
N LEU A 326 -44.46 2.42 -4.83
CA LEU A 326 -44.17 2.32 -6.27
C LEU A 326 -43.62 0.94 -6.62
N SER A 327 -43.88 0.47 -7.83
CA SER A 327 -43.33 -0.79 -8.34
C SER A 327 -43.09 -0.71 -9.85
N GLY A 328 -42.34 -1.67 -10.40
CA GLY A 328 -42.12 -1.79 -11.84
C GLY A 328 -41.48 -0.54 -12.47
N GLU A 329 -42.10 -0.06 -13.56
CA GLU A 329 -41.61 1.10 -14.31
C GLU A 329 -41.71 2.41 -13.51
N ASP A 330 -42.74 2.58 -12.69
CA ASP A 330 -42.95 3.79 -11.90
C ASP A 330 -41.87 3.98 -10.84
N LEU A 331 -41.50 2.90 -10.14
CA LEU A 331 -40.37 2.92 -9.20
C LEU A 331 -39.05 3.21 -9.93
N THR A 332 -38.85 2.60 -11.10
CA THR A 332 -37.65 2.82 -11.92
C THR A 332 -37.52 4.29 -12.33
N LYS A 333 -38.62 4.91 -12.77
CA LYS A 333 -38.66 6.32 -13.17
C LYS A 333 -38.38 7.25 -11.98
N ALA A 334 -39.06 7.04 -10.86
CA ALA A 334 -38.87 7.83 -9.64
C ALA A 334 -37.42 7.75 -9.13
N MET A 335 -36.83 6.55 -9.12
CA MET A 335 -35.42 6.35 -8.74
C MET A 335 -34.45 7.08 -9.69
N LYS A 336 -34.69 7.01 -11.01
CA LYS A 336 -33.85 7.73 -11.99
C LYS A 336 -33.92 9.23 -11.84
N GLU A 337 -35.12 9.78 -11.60
CA GLU A 337 -35.31 11.21 -11.35
C GLU A 337 -34.60 11.65 -10.07
N GLN A 338 -34.71 10.88 -8.99
CA GLN A 338 -34.02 11.15 -7.73
C GLN A 338 -32.49 11.17 -7.88
N ILE A 339 -31.92 10.23 -8.65
CA ILE A 339 -30.48 10.19 -8.93
C ILE A 339 -30.04 11.40 -9.76
N LYS A 340 -30.88 11.89 -10.68
CA LYS A 340 -30.58 13.10 -11.49
C LYS A 340 -30.67 14.38 -10.67
N GLN A 341 -31.53 14.43 -9.67
CA GLN A 341 -31.73 15.59 -8.79
C GLN A 341 -30.74 15.64 -7.60
N LYS A 342 -29.87 14.63 -7.44
CA LYS A 342 -28.96 14.57 -6.29
C LYS A 342 -27.98 15.75 -6.27
N GLU A 343 -27.74 16.29 -5.08
CA GLU A 343 -26.75 17.34 -4.86
C GLU A 343 -25.31 16.79 -5.02
N ARG A 344 -24.37 17.68 -5.38
CA ARG A 344 -22.96 17.32 -5.58
C ARG A 344 -22.25 16.90 -4.29
N ASN A 345 -22.77 17.27 -3.12
CA ASN A 345 -22.22 16.88 -1.82
C ASN A 345 -23.36 16.37 -0.92
N LEU A 346 -23.30 15.09 -0.55
CA LEU A 346 -24.31 14.47 0.30
C LEU A 346 -23.82 14.22 1.74
N VAL A 347 -22.63 14.69 2.11
CA VAL A 347 -22.05 14.44 3.45
C VAL A 347 -22.98 14.97 4.54
N GLY A 348 -23.35 14.11 5.49
CA GLY A 348 -24.20 14.45 6.64
C GLY A 348 -25.71 14.55 6.34
N ASN A 349 -26.14 14.29 5.10
CA ASN A 349 -27.56 14.28 4.76
C ASN A 349 -28.21 12.94 5.18
N MET A 350 -29.41 12.98 5.76
CA MET A 350 -30.12 11.78 6.21
C MET A 350 -30.41 10.80 5.05
N LYS A 351 -30.38 11.27 3.80
CA LYS A 351 -30.51 10.47 2.58
C LYS A 351 -29.23 9.72 2.15
N SER A 352 -28.08 10.02 2.76
CA SER A 352 -26.78 9.43 2.45
C SER A 352 -26.20 8.54 3.58
N GLN A 353 -27.02 8.20 4.58
CA GLN A 353 -26.57 7.54 5.82
C GLN A 353 -25.47 6.51 5.58
N GLY A 354 -24.28 6.76 6.11
CA GLY A 354 -23.24 5.75 6.30
C GLY A 354 -22.39 5.36 5.08
N THR A 355 -22.02 6.30 4.20
CA THR A 355 -20.83 6.09 3.37
C THR A 355 -19.65 6.82 4.01
N THR A 356 -18.68 6.08 4.55
CA THR A 356 -17.38 6.66 4.91
C THR A 356 -16.77 7.24 3.63
N PRO A 357 -16.32 8.51 3.62
CA PRO A 357 -15.69 9.09 2.45
C PRO A 357 -14.45 8.27 2.12
N ARG A 358 -14.43 7.71 0.91
CA ARG A 358 -13.34 6.88 0.37
C ARG A 358 -12.88 7.53 -0.91
N ASN A 359 -11.58 7.72 -1.08
CA ASN A 359 -11.08 8.26 -2.33
C ASN A 359 -11.35 7.26 -3.46
N ILE A 360 -11.72 7.77 -4.62
CA ILE A 360 -11.94 6.93 -5.81
C ILE A 360 -10.68 6.13 -6.14
N THR A 361 -9.50 6.74 -6.00
CA THR A 361 -8.21 6.10 -6.23
C THR A 361 -7.96 4.90 -5.31
N ASP A 362 -8.36 4.99 -4.04
CA ASP A 362 -8.18 3.90 -3.08
C ASP A 362 -9.11 2.73 -3.43
N LEU A 363 -10.34 3.02 -3.87
CA LEU A 363 -11.32 2.01 -4.28
C LEU A 363 -10.93 1.34 -5.61
N VAL A 364 -10.55 2.15 -6.61
CA VAL A 364 -10.15 1.68 -7.93
C VAL A 364 -8.84 0.92 -7.85
N GLY A 365 -7.84 1.43 -7.13
CA GLY A 365 -6.56 0.75 -6.93
C GLY A 365 -6.73 -0.59 -6.22
N SER A 366 -7.56 -0.65 -5.18
CA SER A 366 -7.88 -1.92 -4.51
C SER A 366 -8.61 -2.91 -5.43
N LEU A 367 -9.51 -2.41 -6.29
CA LEU A 367 -10.16 -3.26 -7.31
C LEU A 367 -9.14 -3.78 -8.33
N CYS A 368 -8.20 -2.95 -8.77
CA CYS A 368 -7.13 -3.37 -9.66
C CYS A 368 -6.28 -4.46 -9.01
N ASP A 369 -5.84 -4.28 -7.76
CA ASP A 369 -5.00 -5.23 -7.04
C ASP A 369 -5.69 -6.60 -6.88
N LEU A 370 -6.97 -6.61 -6.45
CA LEU A 370 -7.77 -7.83 -6.35
C LEU A 370 -7.91 -8.58 -7.69
N VAL A 371 -7.96 -7.84 -8.80
CA VAL A 371 -8.06 -8.41 -10.15
C VAL A 371 -6.70 -8.96 -10.60
N SER A 372 -5.61 -8.19 -10.45
CA SER A 372 -4.28 -8.60 -10.90
C SER A 372 -3.71 -9.74 -10.07
N GLY A 373 -3.99 -9.76 -8.76
CA GLY A 373 -3.35 -10.66 -7.80
C GLY A 373 -1.84 -10.45 -7.71
N SER A 374 -1.19 -11.22 -6.83
CA SER A 374 0.22 -11.05 -6.45
C SER A 374 1.21 -11.98 -7.16
N GLY A 375 0.78 -12.71 -8.18
CA GLY A 375 1.52 -13.88 -8.69
C GLY A 375 1.59 -14.04 -10.21
N ASP A 376 1.25 -15.25 -10.66
CA ASP A 376 1.51 -15.84 -11.97
C ASP A 376 0.50 -15.49 -13.07
N ARG A 377 -0.52 -14.67 -12.75
CA ARG A 377 -1.58 -14.30 -13.69
C ARG A 377 -1.08 -13.50 -14.89
N GLY A 378 0.08 -12.82 -14.76
CA GLY A 378 0.66 -12.04 -15.86
C GLY A 378 -0.19 -10.84 -16.29
N THR A 379 -1.02 -10.32 -15.38
CA THR A 379 -1.96 -9.21 -15.61
C THR A 379 -1.58 -7.96 -14.82
N PRO A 380 -0.43 -7.30 -15.09
CA PRO A 380 -0.02 -6.09 -14.39
C PRO A 380 -0.83 -4.84 -14.79
N VAL A 381 -1.77 -5.00 -15.73
CA VAL A 381 -2.65 -3.95 -16.25
C VAL A 381 -4.10 -4.38 -16.04
N VAL A 382 -4.96 -3.47 -15.61
CA VAL A 382 -6.39 -3.72 -15.40
C VAL A 382 -7.21 -2.67 -16.16
N LEU A 383 -8.13 -3.12 -17.00
CA LEU A 383 -9.14 -2.28 -17.65
C LEU A 383 -10.44 -2.32 -16.86
N ILE A 384 -10.90 -1.17 -16.37
CA ILE A 384 -12.17 -1.02 -15.66
C ILE A 384 -13.12 -0.18 -16.52
N GLN A 385 -14.31 -0.71 -16.76
CA GLN A 385 -15.34 -0.05 -17.57
C GLN A 385 -16.60 0.20 -16.75
N ASN A 386 -17.34 1.24 -17.15
CA ASN A 386 -18.60 1.67 -16.54
C ASN A 386 -18.51 2.11 -15.06
N TYR A 387 -17.31 2.36 -14.53
CA TYR A 387 -17.10 2.72 -13.11
C TYR A 387 -17.94 3.94 -12.69
N PHE A 388 -17.95 4.98 -13.52
CA PHE A 388 -18.69 6.23 -13.25
C PHE A 388 -20.16 6.21 -13.68
N LYS A 389 -20.64 5.10 -14.28
CA LYS A 389 -22.03 5.02 -14.74
C LYS A 389 -22.93 4.57 -13.60
N ASN A 390 -24.01 5.30 -13.37
CA ASN A 390 -25.01 4.97 -12.36
C ASN A 390 -26.29 4.38 -12.97
N TYR A 391 -27.29 4.08 -12.13
CA TYR A 391 -28.57 3.50 -12.55
C TYR A 391 -29.38 4.41 -13.50
N ALA A 392 -29.16 5.73 -13.43
CA ALA A 392 -29.81 6.72 -14.28
C ALA A 392 -28.99 7.08 -15.54
N SER A 393 -27.82 6.49 -15.76
CA SER A 393 -26.97 6.71 -16.94
C SER A 393 -27.48 6.04 -18.23
N GLU A 394 -28.79 5.74 -18.29
CA GLU A 394 -29.53 5.23 -19.45
C GLU A 394 -30.69 6.14 -19.82
#